data_AF-A0A9Q1QYA4-F1
#
_entry.id   AF-A0A9Q1QYA4-F1
#
_cell.length_a   1.000
_cell.length_b   1.000
_cell.length_c   1.000
_cell.angle_alpha   90.00
_cell.angle_beta   90.00
_cell.angle_gamma   90.00
#
_symmetry.space_group_name_H-M   'P 1'
#
loop_
_entity.id
_entity.type
_entity.pdbx_description
1 polymer ?
#
loop_
_entity_poly.entity_id
_entity_poly.type
_entity_poly.pdbx_seq_one_letter_code
_entity_poly.pdbx_strand_id
1 'polypeptide(L)'
;MLTFIVLQIKNEDCGKTKYSGNYLKFYSAIKDKYPDIKIISNCDGSTSPLDHPADLYDFHIYSSASSVFSNARHFDSAPRSGPK
;
A
#
# COMPACT_ATOMS: atom_id res chain seq x y z
N MET A 1 -14.93 10.61 20.09
CA MET A 1 -15.00 9.68 18.95
C MET A 1 -13.60 9.61 18.36
N LEU A 2 -12.94 8.44 18.32
CA LEU A 2 -11.63 8.33 17.66
C LEU A 2 -11.86 8.42 16.16
N THR A 3 -11.23 9.41 15.51
CA THR A 3 -11.25 9.53 14.05
C THR A 3 -10.02 8.84 13.50
N PHE A 4 -10.15 7.57 13.13
CA PHE A 4 -9.14 6.91 12.30
C PHE A 4 -9.35 7.32 10.85
N ILE A 5 -8.32 7.85 10.22
CA ILE A 5 -8.38 8.34 8.84
C ILE A 5 -7.76 7.32 7.88
N VAL A 6 -6.74 6.58 8.35
CA VAL A 6 -5.96 5.66 7.53
C VAL A 6 -5.69 4.38 8.33
N LEU A 7 -5.72 3.24 7.66
CA LEU A 7 -5.43 1.93 8.22
C LEU A 7 -4.59 1.11 7.25
N GLN A 8 -3.58 0.43 7.76
CA GLN A 8 -2.73 -0.49 6.99
C GLN A 8 -3.10 -1.94 7.27
N ILE A 9 -3.26 -2.73 6.22
CA ILE A 9 -3.58 -4.15 6.34
C ILE A 9 -2.28 -4.96 6.31
N LYS A 10 -1.90 -5.49 7.49
CA LYS A 10 -0.67 -6.27 7.76
C LYS A 10 0.62 -5.44 7.72
N ASN A 11 1.80 -6.07 7.74
CA ASN A 11 3.11 -5.44 7.48
C ASN A 11 3.97 -6.34 6.56
N GLU A 12 4.57 -5.79 5.49
CA GLU A 12 5.56 -6.46 4.59
C GLU A 12 5.16 -7.86 4.07
N ASP A 13 3.85 -8.10 3.95
CA ASP A 13 3.32 -9.43 3.64
C ASP A 13 3.05 -9.66 2.15
N CYS A 14 3.32 -8.70 1.25
CA CYS A 14 2.94 -8.78 -0.17
C CYS A 14 3.36 -10.09 -0.86
N GLY A 15 4.58 -10.56 -0.60
CA GLY A 15 5.12 -11.81 -1.15
C GLY A 15 4.66 -13.09 -0.45
N LYS A 16 3.80 -13.02 0.57
CA LYS A 16 3.33 -14.20 1.31
C LYS A 16 2.15 -14.85 0.59
N THR A 17 2.16 -16.18 0.51
CA THR A 17 1.16 -16.98 -0.24
C THR A 17 -0.30 -16.71 0.14
N LYS A 18 -0.58 -16.32 1.39
CA LYS A 18 -1.94 -16.06 1.88
C LYS A 18 -2.31 -14.58 1.90
N TYR A 19 -1.42 -13.68 1.48
CA TYR A 19 -1.66 -12.25 1.62
C TYR A 19 -2.85 -11.77 0.80
N SER A 20 -2.86 -12.00 -0.51
CA SER A 20 -3.93 -11.54 -1.40
C SER A 20 -5.34 -11.98 -0.92
N GLY A 21 -5.50 -13.28 -0.62
CA GLY A 21 -6.78 -13.80 -0.14
C GLY A 21 -7.20 -13.28 1.24
N ASN A 22 -6.26 -13.02 2.15
CA ASN A 22 -6.58 -12.43 3.45
C ASN A 22 -6.84 -10.93 3.32
N TYR A 23 -6.05 -10.22 2.52
CA TYR A 23 -6.16 -8.79 2.27
C TYR A 23 -7.59 -8.44 1.83
N LEU A 24 -8.12 -9.14 0.82
CA LEU A 24 -9.47 -8.89 0.30
C LEU A 24 -10.56 -9.08 1.37
N LYS A 25 -10.40 -10.05 2.28
CA LYS A 25 -11.33 -10.27 3.39
C LYS A 25 -11.32 -9.10 4.38
N PHE A 26 -10.13 -8.63 4.76
CA PHE A 26 -9.98 -7.48 5.66
C PHE A 26 -10.44 -6.18 4.99
N TYR A 27 -10.02 -5.93 3.76
CA TYR A 27 -10.41 -4.76 2.97
C TYR A 27 -11.94 -4.64 2.90
N SER A 28 -12.62 -5.73 2.50
CA SER A 28 -14.08 -5.75 2.37
C SER A 28 -14.77 -5.48 3.71
N ALA A 29 -14.36 -6.19 4.78
CA ALA A 29 -14.95 -6.00 6.11
C ALA A 29 -14.74 -4.59 6.69
N ILE A 30 -13.58 -3.98 6.42
CA ILE A 30 -13.28 -2.62 6.90
C ILE A 30 -14.07 -1.60 6.10
N LYS A 31 -14.09 -1.67 4.76
CA LYS A 31 -14.84 -0.70 3.93
C LYS A 31 -16.36 -0.81 4.11
N ASP A 32 -16.89 -1.98 4.45
CA ASP A 32 -18.30 -2.17 4.81
C ASP A 32 -18.69 -1.36 6.06
N LYS A 33 -17.82 -1.33 7.07
CA LYS A 33 -18.08 -0.68 8.37
C LYS A 33 -17.58 0.76 8.42
N TYR A 34 -16.52 1.06 7.70
CA TYR A 34 -15.78 2.32 7.74
C TYR A 34 -15.39 2.73 6.31
N PRO A 35 -16.38 3.08 5.46
CA PRO A 35 -16.12 3.43 4.06
C PRO A 35 -15.20 4.64 3.90
N ASP A 36 -15.13 5.51 4.91
CA ASP A 36 -14.30 6.73 4.89
C ASP A 36 -12.83 6.48 5.28
N ILE A 37 -12.50 5.31 5.86
CA ILE A 37 -11.11 4.96 6.18
C ILE A 37 -10.38 4.65 4.87
N LYS A 38 -9.21 5.28 4.71
CA LYS A 38 -8.28 4.97 3.62
C LYS A 38 -7.46 3.73 3.97
N ILE A 39 -7.33 2.80 3.02
CA ILE A 39 -6.57 1.57 3.20
C ILE A 39 -5.20 1.68 2.53
N ILE A 40 -4.13 1.40 3.30
CA ILE A 40 -2.77 1.20 2.81
C ILE A 40 -2.55 -0.29 2.52
N SER A 41 -2.13 -0.61 1.28
CA SER A 41 -1.59 -1.92 0.91
C SER A 41 -0.10 -2.03 1.26
N ASN A 42 0.38 -3.24 1.55
CA ASN A 42 1.82 -3.51 1.74
C ASN A 42 2.53 -3.93 0.46
N CYS A 43 1.83 -3.93 -0.67
CA CYS A 43 2.41 -4.17 -1.97
C CYS A 43 2.87 -2.86 -2.58
N ASP A 44 4.03 -2.90 -3.24
CA ASP A 44 4.58 -1.74 -3.93
C ASP A 44 3.75 -1.40 -5.18
N GLY A 45 3.12 -0.21 -5.16
CA GLY A 45 2.39 0.37 -6.30
C GLY A 45 3.18 1.42 -7.10
N SER A 46 4.46 1.64 -6.77
CA SER A 46 5.27 2.74 -7.31
C SER A 46 5.61 2.59 -8.79
N THR A 47 5.75 1.36 -9.28
CA THR A 47 6.18 1.05 -10.66
C THR A 47 5.02 0.54 -11.52
N SER A 48 4.10 -0.22 -10.92
CA SER A 48 2.94 -0.80 -11.61
C SER A 48 1.70 -0.74 -10.72
N PRO A 49 0.49 -0.66 -11.30
CA PRO A 49 -0.75 -0.72 -10.53
C PRO A 49 -0.84 -1.98 -9.67
N LEU A 50 -1.43 -1.84 -8.48
CA LEU A 50 -1.77 -2.99 -7.64
C LEU A 50 -2.82 -3.88 -8.33
N ASP A 51 -2.76 -5.19 -8.06
CA ASP A 51 -3.75 -6.17 -8.53
C ASP A 51 -4.99 -6.27 -7.62
N HIS A 52 -5.06 -5.43 -6.58
CA HIS A 52 -6.14 -5.37 -5.59
C HIS A 52 -6.44 -3.91 -5.22
N PRO A 53 -7.65 -3.62 -4.71
CA PRO A 53 -8.03 -2.25 -4.37
C PRO A 53 -7.29 -1.76 -3.13
N ALA A 54 -6.82 -0.51 -3.17
CA ALA A 54 -6.27 0.22 -2.03
C ALA A 54 -6.41 1.73 -2.29
N ASP A 55 -6.33 2.54 -1.23
CA ASP A 55 -6.27 4.00 -1.35
C ASP A 55 -4.82 4.51 -1.41
N LEU A 56 -3.92 3.79 -0.73
CA LEU A 56 -2.49 4.07 -0.61
C LEU A 56 -1.69 2.78 -0.70
N TYR A 57 -0.38 2.88 -0.90
CA TYR A 57 0.55 1.74 -0.77
C TYR A 57 1.76 2.09 0.09
N ASP A 58 2.33 1.07 0.73
CA ASP A 58 3.53 1.18 1.54
C ASP A 58 4.75 0.70 0.75
N PHE A 59 5.77 1.56 0.65
CA PHE A 59 6.99 1.32 -0.09
C PHE A 59 8.19 1.32 0.87
N HIS A 60 8.82 0.16 1.01
CA HIS A 60 9.98 -0.01 1.89
C HIS A 60 11.26 -0.23 1.08
N ILE A 61 12.30 0.54 1.40
CA ILE A 61 13.66 0.31 0.92
C ILE A 61 14.66 0.35 2.06
N TYR A 62 15.53 -0.66 2.11
CA TYR A 62 16.68 -0.72 3.00
C TYR A 62 17.92 -0.93 2.12
N SER A 63 18.73 0.12 1.97
CA SER A 63 19.89 0.08 1.07
C SER A 63 21.01 1.01 1.56
N SER A 64 22.14 1.01 0.86
CA SER A 64 23.24 1.93 1.15
C SER A 64 22.84 3.39 0.89
N ALA A 65 23.57 4.32 1.50
CA ALA A 65 23.36 5.75 1.27
C ALA A 65 23.45 6.14 -0.22
N SER A 66 24.39 5.54 -0.97
CA SER A 66 24.55 5.77 -2.41
C SER A 66 23.33 5.29 -3.22
N SER A 67 22.77 4.14 -2.87
CA SER A 67 21.56 3.60 -3.50
C SER A 67 20.35 4.46 -3.20
N VAL A 68 20.16 4.88 -1.94
CA VAL A 68 19.05 5.77 -1.55
C VAL A 68 19.16 7.12 -2.26
N PHE A 69 20.38 7.69 -2.35
CA PHE A 69 20.62 8.93 -3.09
C PHE A 69 20.29 8.79 -4.57
N SER A 70 20.69 7.67 -5.19
CA SER A 70 20.40 7.39 -6.60
C SER A 70 18.90 7.17 -6.85
N ASN A 71 18.12 6.83 -5.82
CA ASN A 71 16.68 6.58 -5.90
C ASN A 71 15.82 7.84 -5.68
N ALA A 72 16.42 9.03 -5.65
CA ALA A 72 15.72 10.30 -5.38
C ALA A 72 14.57 10.62 -6.38
N ARG A 73 14.55 9.97 -7.54
CA ARG A 73 13.55 10.18 -8.61
C ARG A 73 12.61 8.99 -8.80
N HIS A 74 12.57 8.03 -7.86
CA HIS A 74 11.75 6.81 -7.94
C HIS A 74 10.30 7.08 -8.36
N PHE A 75 9.68 8.10 -7.74
CA PHE A 75 8.26 8.41 -7.90
C PHE A 75 7.95 9.44 -8.99
N ASP A 76 8.93 9.86 -9.78
CA ASP A 76 8.71 10.82 -10.87
C ASP A 76 7.71 10.28 -11.89
N SER A 77 7.91 9.02 -12.29
CA SER A 77 7.11 8.29 -13.26
C SER A 77 6.01 7.42 -12.63
N ALA A 78 5.82 7.50 -11.30
CA ALA A 78 4.80 6.71 -10.63
C ALA A 78 3.40 7.01 -11.21
N PRO A 79 2.53 6.00 -11.37
CA PRO A 79 1.17 6.21 -11.86
C PRO A 79 0.43 7.29 -11.07
N ARG A 80 -0.19 8.25 -11.77
CA ARG A 80 -0.98 9.33 -11.13
C ARG A 80 -2.44 8.95 -10.92
N SER A 81 -2.86 7.83 -11.51
CA SER A 81 -4.14 7.15 -11.32
C SER A 81 -3.96 5.95 -10.39
N GLY A 82 -4.90 5.75 -9.47
CA GLY A 82 -4.86 4.64 -8.51
C GLY A 82 -4.37 5.06 -7.11
N PRO A 83 -3.98 4.08 -6.27
CA PRO A 83 -3.48 4.33 -4.93
C PRO A 83 -2.20 5.19 -4.98
N LYS A 84 -2.03 6.09 -4.01
CA LYS A 84 -0.90 7.05 -3.94
C LYS A 84 0.00 6.87 -2.73
#